data_AF-A0A3N5F034-F1
#
_entry.id   AF-A0A3N5F034-F1
#
_cell.length_a   1.000
_cell.length_b   1.000
_cell.length_c   1.000
_cell.angle_alpha   90.00
_cell.angle_beta   90.00
_cell.angle_gamma   90.00
#
_symmetry.space_group_name_H-M   'P 1'
#
loop_
_entity.id
_entity.type
_entity.pdbx_description
1 polymer ?
#
loop_
_entity_poly.entity_id
_entity_poly.type
_entity_poly.pdbx_seq_one_letter_code
_entity_poly.pdbx_strand_id
1 'polypeptide(L)'
;MRDLLFEIGTEELPAGFIQPALAQLRENFIKKAAALNLDHGEVVCKGTPRRLALLVFGLEENQRDCREELLGPSKMAAFGADGKATRAVEGFARSKGVEVADLQVVETAKGEYLMLIREVAGRPAIELLPELLQQLILEMTFAKSMRWGSNLHPFARPIQWITALFGNEVVPLAHEGIVSSSQSRGHRFMANHDISIINAVAYEN
;
A
#
# COMPACT_ATOMS: atom_id res chain seq x y z
N MET A 1 -0.06 10.38 13.72
CA MET A 1 -1.11 9.39 13.40
C MET A 1 -2.34 10.10 12.89
N ARG A 2 -2.96 9.56 11.84
CA ARG A 2 -4.23 10.03 11.26
C ARG A 2 -5.10 8.85 10.87
N ASP A 3 -6.39 9.07 10.71
CA ASP A 3 -7.30 8.02 10.27
C ASP A 3 -7.35 7.96 8.74
N LEU A 4 -7.49 6.75 8.20
CA LEU A 4 -7.71 6.52 6.77
C LEU A 4 -9.16 6.09 6.54
N LEU A 5 -9.84 6.76 5.61
CA LEU A 5 -11.09 6.32 5.04
C LEU A 5 -10.85 5.92 3.59
N PHE A 6 -11.32 4.73 3.22
CA PHE A 6 -11.35 4.28 1.83
C PHE A 6 -12.71 3.66 1.50
N GLU A 7 -13.44 4.28 0.58
CA GLU A 7 -14.75 3.82 0.10
C GLU A 7 -14.68 3.51 -1.39
N ILE A 8 -15.19 2.32 -1.75
CA ILE A 8 -15.44 1.91 -3.13
C ILE A 8 -16.96 1.94 -3.34
N GLY A 9 -17.43 2.96 -4.05
CA GLY A 9 -18.83 3.07 -4.44
C GLY A 9 -19.13 2.29 -5.70
N THR A 10 -20.21 1.50 -5.71
CA THR A 10 -20.57 0.61 -6.81
C THR A 10 -22.05 0.73 -7.19
N GLU A 11 -22.43 0.10 -8.31
CA GLU A 11 -23.81 -0.36 -8.47
C GLU A 11 -24.17 -1.46 -7.44
N GLU A 12 -25.43 -1.91 -7.43
CA GLU A 12 -25.92 -2.89 -6.44
C GLU A 12 -25.20 -4.26 -6.55
N LEU A 13 -24.36 -4.51 -5.55
CA LEU A 13 -23.71 -5.78 -5.26
C LEU A 13 -24.74 -6.78 -4.75
N PRO A 14 -24.62 -8.06 -5.16
CA PRO A 14 -25.37 -9.15 -4.53
C PRO A 14 -25.09 -9.20 -3.02
N ALA A 15 -26.12 -9.42 -2.21
CA ALA A 15 -25.99 -9.45 -0.74
C ALA A 15 -24.92 -10.42 -0.24
N GLY A 16 -24.81 -11.60 -0.87
CA GLY A 16 -23.80 -12.62 -0.55
C GLY A 16 -22.36 -12.22 -0.88
N PHE A 17 -22.12 -11.13 -1.62
CA PHE A 17 -20.78 -10.67 -1.99
C PHE A 17 -20.22 -9.66 -0.98
N ILE A 18 -21.07 -9.00 -0.21
CA ILE A 18 -20.68 -7.88 0.65
C ILE A 18 -19.76 -8.37 1.78
N GLN A 19 -20.21 -9.34 2.59
CA GLN A 19 -19.43 -9.81 3.75
C GLN A 19 -18.07 -10.41 3.34
N PRO A 20 -17.98 -11.30 2.31
CA PRO A 20 -16.70 -11.78 1.82
C PRO A 20 -15.78 -10.68 1.29
N ALA A 21 -16.34 -9.65 0.66
CA ALA A 21 -15.57 -8.53 0.14
C ALA A 21 -15.00 -7.65 1.26
N LEU A 22 -15.78 -7.39 2.32
CA LEU A 22 -15.32 -6.65 3.49
C LEU A 22 -14.20 -7.39 4.25
N ALA A 23 -14.31 -8.72 4.37
CA ALA A 23 -13.26 -9.55 4.96
C ALA A 23 -11.96 -9.48 4.16
N GLN A 24 -12.04 -9.67 2.84
CA GLN A 24 -10.89 -9.53 1.93
C GLN A 24 -10.25 -8.14 2.04
N LEU A 25 -11.06 -7.08 2.04
CA LEU A 25 -10.56 -5.71 2.13
C LEU A 25 -9.77 -5.47 3.42
N ARG A 26 -10.27 -5.99 4.55
CA ARG A 26 -9.59 -5.92 5.85
C ARG A 26 -8.28 -6.71 5.84
N GLU A 27 -8.32 -7.97 5.42
CA GLU A 27 -7.16 -8.87 5.44
C GLU A 27 -6.05 -8.38 4.50
N ASN A 28 -6.42 -7.96 3.28
CA ASN A 28 -5.47 -7.43 2.31
C ASN A 28 -4.85 -6.12 2.78
N PHE A 29 -5.63 -5.23 3.41
CA PHE A 29 -5.09 -4.01 3.99
C PHE A 29 -4.05 -4.32 5.07
N ILE A 30 -4.39 -5.16 6.06
CA ILE A 30 -3.48 -5.51 7.17
C ILE A 30 -2.18 -6.12 6.62
N LYS A 31 -2.29 -7.03 5.65
CA LYS A 31 -1.12 -7.67 5.03
C LYS A 31 -0.24 -6.64 4.31
N LYS A 32 -0.83 -5.70 3.58
CA LYS A 32 -0.08 -4.68 2.84
C LYS A 32 0.54 -3.63 3.76
N ALA A 33 -0.19 -3.18 4.77
CA ALA A 33 0.32 -2.26 5.78
C ALA A 33 1.54 -2.86 6.51
N ALA A 34 1.45 -4.14 6.90
CA ALA A 34 2.58 -4.87 7.48
C ALA A 34 3.77 -4.99 6.51
N ALA A 35 3.54 -5.33 5.24
CA ALA A 35 4.61 -5.41 4.23
C ALA A 35 5.29 -4.04 3.97
N LEU A 36 4.54 -2.96 4.19
CA LEU A 36 5.04 -1.58 4.10
C LEU A 36 5.55 -1.06 5.44
N ASN A 37 5.68 -1.88 6.50
CA ASN A 37 6.04 -1.41 7.85
C ASN A 37 5.26 -0.16 8.30
N LEU A 38 3.99 -0.09 7.90
CA LEU A 38 3.09 1.01 8.20
C LEU A 38 2.19 0.59 9.35
N ASP A 39 2.49 1.08 10.54
CA ASP A 39 1.75 0.71 11.75
C ASP A 39 0.37 1.39 11.74
N HIS A 40 -0.61 0.70 12.30
CA HIS A 40 -1.98 1.16 12.34
C HIS A 40 -2.70 0.66 13.59
N GLY A 41 -3.74 1.38 14.00
CA GLY A 41 -4.67 0.95 15.03
C GLY A 41 -5.77 0.03 14.48
N GLU A 42 -7.01 0.28 14.92
CA GLU A 42 -8.15 -0.56 14.56
C GLU A 42 -8.51 -0.44 13.08
N VAL A 43 -8.83 -1.58 12.45
CA VAL A 43 -9.36 -1.64 11.09
C VAL A 43 -10.82 -2.06 11.13
N VAL A 44 -11.71 -1.21 10.64
CA VAL A 44 -13.17 -1.45 10.59
C VAL A 44 -13.63 -1.44 9.14
N CYS A 45 -14.36 -2.48 8.73
CA CYS A 45 -14.99 -2.53 7.42
C CYS A 45 -16.50 -2.42 7.54
N LYS A 46 -17.12 -1.60 6.70
CA LYS A 46 -18.58 -1.44 6.61
C LYS A 46 -19.02 -1.55 5.16
N GLY A 47 -20.19 -2.15 4.93
CA GLY A 47 -20.68 -2.34 3.56
C GLY A 47 -22.18 -2.19 3.46
N THR A 48 -22.60 -1.68 2.31
CA THR A 48 -24.00 -1.68 1.86
C THR A 48 -24.01 -2.34 0.47
N PRO A 49 -25.18 -2.63 -0.11
CA PRO A 49 -25.24 -3.11 -1.49
C PRO A 49 -24.54 -2.19 -2.50
N ARG A 50 -24.31 -0.91 -2.19
CA ARG A 50 -23.70 0.05 -3.14
C ARG A 50 -22.34 0.59 -2.71
N ARG A 51 -21.77 0.13 -1.60
CA ARG A 51 -20.44 0.58 -1.19
C ARG A 51 -19.75 -0.42 -0.27
N LEU A 52 -18.44 -0.47 -0.36
CA LEU A 52 -17.56 -1.13 0.57
C LEU A 52 -16.63 -0.07 1.15
N ALA A 53 -16.55 0.04 2.47
CA ALA A 53 -15.76 1.03 3.17
C ALA A 53 -14.80 0.38 4.14
N LEU A 54 -13.59 0.90 4.18
CA LEU A 54 -12.50 0.56 5.10
C LEU A 54 -12.16 1.83 5.88
N LEU A 55 -12.25 1.75 7.20
CA LEU A 55 -11.79 2.76 8.14
C LEU A 55 -10.60 2.19 8.90
N VAL A 56 -9.49 2.91 8.92
CA VAL A 56 -8.29 2.53 9.66
C VAL A 56 -7.97 3.66 10.62
N PHE A 57 -8.10 3.37 11.91
CA PHE A 57 -7.88 4.34 12.96
C PHE A 57 -6.41 4.34 13.37
N GLY A 58 -5.86 5.54 13.63
CA GLY A 58 -4.49 5.68 14.11
C GLY A 58 -3.45 5.08 13.15
N LEU A 59 -3.58 5.33 11.86
CA LEU A 59 -2.56 4.98 10.87
C LEU A 59 -1.37 5.94 11.02
N GLU A 60 -0.15 5.39 11.03
CA GLU A 60 1.05 6.21 11.15
C GLU A 60 1.26 7.11 9.92
N GLU A 61 1.82 8.29 10.14
CA GLU A 61 2.07 9.27 9.07
C GLU A 61 3.30 8.95 8.24
N ASN A 62 4.17 8.07 8.75
CA ASN A 62 5.35 7.59 8.06
C ASN A 62 5.46 6.08 8.25
N GLN A 63 5.94 5.40 7.21
CA GLN A 63 6.49 4.05 7.32
C GLN A 63 7.62 4.05 8.36
N ARG A 64 7.80 2.96 9.10
CA ARG A 64 8.96 2.82 9.98
C ARG A 64 10.25 2.75 9.18
N ASP A 65 11.29 3.36 9.71
CA ASP A 65 12.66 3.21 9.20
C ASP A 65 13.02 1.73 9.14
N CYS A 66 13.67 1.32 8.05
CA CYS A 66 14.09 -0.06 7.88
C CYS A 66 15.61 -0.14 7.70
N ARG A 67 16.17 -1.23 8.21
CA ARG A 67 17.56 -1.58 7.99
C ARG A 67 17.65 -2.39 6.70
N GLU A 68 18.27 -1.83 5.68
CA GLU A 68 18.52 -2.53 4.43
C GLU A 68 19.90 -3.22 4.50
N GLU A 69 19.91 -4.52 4.23
CA GLU A 69 21.10 -5.36 4.20
C GLU A 69 21.31 -5.86 2.77
N LEU A 70 22.35 -5.33 2.10
CA LEU A 70 22.65 -5.62 0.70
C LEU A 70 23.92 -6.44 0.60
N LEU A 71 23.79 -7.72 0.26
CA LEU A 71 24.92 -8.61 0.07
C LEU A 71 25.71 -8.23 -1.19
N GLY A 72 27.01 -8.02 -1.01
CA GLY A 72 27.99 -7.74 -2.06
C GLY A 72 28.76 -9.00 -2.48
N PRO A 73 29.96 -8.84 -3.06
CA PRO A 73 30.81 -9.98 -3.43
C PRO A 73 31.39 -10.68 -2.18
N SER A 74 31.86 -11.93 -2.37
CA SER A 74 32.56 -12.66 -1.30
C SER A 74 33.83 -11.92 -0.88
N LYS A 75 34.26 -12.06 0.38
CA LYS A 75 35.49 -11.43 0.87
C LYS A 75 36.71 -11.82 0.04
N MET A 76 36.77 -13.09 -0.38
CA MET A 76 37.81 -13.59 -1.30
C MET A 76 37.80 -12.89 -2.66
N ALA A 77 36.63 -12.53 -3.18
CA ALA A 77 36.51 -11.81 -4.45
C ALA A 77 36.66 -10.29 -4.28
N ALA A 78 36.50 -9.77 -3.05
CA ALA A 78 36.57 -8.35 -2.74
C ALA A 78 38.00 -7.83 -2.59
N PHE A 79 38.95 -8.67 -2.15
CA PHE A 79 40.34 -8.28 -1.96
C PHE A 79 41.29 -9.14 -2.79
N GLY A 80 42.17 -8.49 -3.55
CA GLY A 80 43.23 -9.15 -4.30
C GLY A 80 44.34 -9.71 -3.40
N ALA A 81 45.27 -10.47 -3.99
CA ALA A 81 46.41 -11.04 -3.27
C ALA A 81 47.34 -9.99 -2.64
N ASP A 82 47.26 -8.73 -3.09
CA ASP A 82 47.97 -7.57 -2.56
C ASP A 82 47.19 -6.84 -1.44
N GLY A 83 46.03 -7.36 -1.03
CA GLY A 83 45.15 -6.77 -0.03
C GLY A 83 44.33 -5.58 -0.54
N LYS A 84 44.40 -5.24 -1.84
CA LYS A 84 43.63 -4.11 -2.40
C LYS A 84 42.24 -4.53 -2.83
N ALA A 85 41.31 -3.58 -2.73
CA ALA A 85 39.96 -3.73 -3.22
C ALA A 85 39.96 -4.08 -4.73
N THR A 86 39.14 -5.07 -5.10
CA THR A 86 38.97 -5.43 -6.51
C THR A 86 37.92 -4.54 -7.18
N ARG A 87 37.93 -4.51 -8.52
CA ARG A 87 36.90 -3.81 -9.31
C ARG A 87 35.47 -4.27 -8.99
N ALA A 88 35.30 -5.51 -8.52
CA ALA A 88 33.99 -6.05 -8.18
C ALA A 88 33.40 -5.37 -6.93
N VAL A 89 34.20 -5.21 -5.87
CA VAL A 89 33.74 -4.54 -4.65
C VAL A 89 33.65 -3.03 -4.84
N GLU A 90 34.59 -2.43 -5.59
CA GLU A 90 34.54 -1.00 -5.93
C GLU A 90 33.29 -0.67 -6.77
N GLY A 91 32.98 -1.52 -7.75
CA GLY A 91 31.77 -1.39 -8.57
C GLY A 91 30.50 -1.52 -7.73
N PHE A 92 30.47 -2.49 -6.80
CA PHE A 92 29.35 -2.66 -5.87
C PHE A 92 29.17 -1.41 -4.99
N ALA A 93 30.22 -0.96 -4.30
CA ALA A 93 30.18 0.20 -3.42
C ALA A 93 29.73 1.46 -4.18
N ARG A 94 30.32 1.71 -5.37
CA ARG A 94 29.95 2.83 -6.24
C ARG A 94 28.49 2.77 -6.69
N SER A 95 27.96 1.60 -7.02
CA SER A 95 26.55 1.43 -7.40
C SER A 95 25.57 1.77 -6.27
N LYS A 96 26.04 1.70 -5.02
CA LYS A 96 25.28 2.03 -3.81
C LYS A 96 25.60 3.41 -3.25
N GLY A 97 26.51 4.15 -3.89
CA GLY A 97 26.91 5.50 -3.47
C GLY A 97 27.72 5.54 -2.18
N VAL A 98 28.42 4.45 -1.84
CA VAL A 98 29.24 4.31 -0.62
C VAL A 98 30.68 3.96 -0.98
N GLU A 99 31.58 4.02 0.00
CA GLU A 99 32.96 3.55 -0.15
C GLU A 99 33.09 2.06 0.21
N VAL A 100 34.16 1.41 -0.24
CA VAL A 100 34.45 0.01 0.14
C VAL A 100 34.66 -0.11 1.65
N ALA A 101 35.15 0.94 2.30
CA ALA A 101 35.35 1.01 3.75
C ALA A 101 34.05 0.99 4.56
N ASP A 102 32.91 1.35 3.94
CA ASP A 102 31.60 1.34 4.59
C ASP A 102 30.94 -0.07 4.61
N LEU A 103 31.58 -1.05 3.95
CA LEU A 103 31.07 -2.42 3.87
C LEU A 103 31.53 -3.26 5.06
N GLN A 104 30.62 -4.07 5.60
CA GLN A 104 30.91 -4.99 6.69
C GLN A 104 31.12 -6.41 6.16
N VAL A 105 32.04 -7.16 6.76
CA VAL A 105 32.18 -8.60 6.49
C VAL A 105 31.13 -9.34 7.32
N VAL A 106 30.33 -10.19 6.66
CA VAL A 106 29.33 -11.05 7.31
C VAL A 106 29.58 -12.51 6.95
N GLU A 107 29.37 -13.39 7.93
CA GLU A 107 29.39 -14.84 7.71
C GLU A 107 28.05 -15.31 7.16
N THR A 108 28.08 -16.06 6.07
CA THR A 108 26.92 -16.70 5.47
C THR A 108 27.14 -18.20 5.35
N ALA A 109 26.09 -18.98 5.08
CA ALA A 109 26.22 -20.41 4.79
C ALA A 109 27.14 -20.71 3.59
N LYS A 110 27.46 -19.71 2.75
CA LYS A 110 28.35 -19.82 1.58
C LYS A 110 29.73 -19.20 1.80
N GLY A 111 30.07 -18.81 3.04
CA GLY A 111 31.34 -18.18 3.43
C GLY A 111 31.22 -16.71 3.79
N GLU A 112 32.37 -16.03 3.92
CA GLU A 112 32.45 -14.60 4.25
C GLU A 112 32.11 -13.72 3.03
N TYR A 113 31.19 -12.78 3.19
CA TYR A 113 30.76 -11.82 2.17
C TYR A 113 30.88 -10.39 2.68
N LEU A 114 31.06 -9.44 1.77
CA LEU A 114 30.86 -8.04 2.12
C LEU A 114 29.37 -7.70 2.02
N MET A 115 28.90 -6.84 2.92
CA MET A 115 27.52 -6.42 3.01
C MET A 115 27.46 -4.92 3.31
N LEU A 116 26.62 -4.21 2.57
CA LEU A 116 26.24 -2.86 2.95
C LEU A 116 25.06 -2.95 3.91
N ILE A 117 25.19 -2.29 5.05
CA ILE A 117 24.11 -2.10 6.01
C ILE A 117 23.81 -0.63 6.07
N ARG A 118 22.57 -0.24 5.77
CA ARG A 118 22.15 1.15 5.91
C ARG A 118 20.76 1.27 6.50
N GLU A 119 20.54 2.36 7.21
CA GLU A 119 19.21 2.77 7.62
C GLU A 119 18.56 3.51 6.46
N VAL A 120 17.37 3.07 6.08
CA VAL A 120 16.53 3.70 5.07
C VAL A 120 15.40 4.38 5.83
N ALA A 121 15.38 5.72 5.77
CA ALA A 121 14.31 6.50 6.34
C ALA A 121 12.97 6.10 5.71
N GLY A 122 11.96 5.94 6.55
CA GLY A 122 10.61 5.64 6.12
C GLY A 122 10.03 6.73 5.23
N ARG A 123 9.07 6.34 4.39
CA ARG A 123 8.37 7.27 3.49
C ARG A 123 7.07 7.78 4.12
N PRO A 124 6.62 9.01 3.79
CA PRO A 124 5.31 9.49 4.19
C PRO A 124 4.20 8.55 3.72
N ALA A 125 3.27 8.21 4.60
CA ALA A 125 2.16 7.30 4.30
C ALA A 125 1.34 7.77 3.11
N ILE A 126 1.12 9.08 2.98
CA ILE A 126 0.38 9.69 1.86
C ILE A 126 0.97 9.38 0.48
N GLU A 127 2.27 9.09 0.39
CA GLU A 127 2.90 8.68 -0.87
C GLU A 127 2.73 7.18 -1.16
N LEU A 128 2.52 6.36 -0.12
CA LEU A 128 2.37 4.91 -0.21
C LEU A 128 0.92 4.49 -0.43
N LEU A 129 -0.01 5.27 0.13
CA LEU A 129 -1.44 4.98 0.14
C LEU A 129 -2.07 4.85 -1.26
N PRO A 130 -1.75 5.68 -2.28
CA PRO A 130 -2.33 5.52 -3.61
C PRO A 130 -2.13 4.13 -4.19
N GLU A 131 -0.89 3.62 -4.16
CA GLU A 131 -0.57 2.30 -4.68
C GLU A 131 -1.20 1.21 -3.80
N LEU A 132 -1.10 1.34 -2.48
CA LEU A 132 -1.70 0.40 -1.52
C LEU A 132 -3.19 0.22 -1.81
N LEU A 133 -3.95 1.32 -1.86
CA LEU A 133 -5.39 1.32 -2.07
C LEU A 133 -5.78 0.83 -3.46
N GLN A 134 -5.00 1.17 -4.50
CA GLN A 134 -5.22 0.64 -5.84
C GLN A 134 -5.10 -0.88 -5.86
N GLN A 135 -4.07 -1.43 -5.19
CA GLN A 135 -3.88 -2.88 -5.10
C GLN A 135 -5.01 -3.55 -4.33
N LEU A 136 -5.60 -2.89 -3.32
CA LEU A 136 -6.78 -3.44 -2.64
C LEU A 136 -7.94 -3.66 -3.60
N ILE A 137 -8.20 -2.72 -4.51
CA ILE A 137 -9.24 -2.87 -5.56
C ILE A 137 -8.88 -4.04 -6.47
N LEU A 138 -7.64 -4.07 -6.96
CA LEU A 138 -7.18 -5.05 -7.95
C LEU A 138 -7.20 -6.50 -7.44
N GLU A 139 -6.99 -6.68 -6.13
CA GLU A 139 -6.93 -8.00 -5.49
C GLU A 139 -8.30 -8.50 -5.01
N MET A 140 -9.37 -7.71 -5.15
CA MET A 140 -10.71 -8.14 -4.77
C MET A 140 -11.19 -9.30 -5.64
N THR A 141 -11.61 -10.38 -5.01
CA THR A 141 -12.22 -11.52 -5.69
C THR A 141 -13.69 -11.64 -5.32
N PHE A 142 -14.51 -11.98 -6.30
CA PHE A 142 -15.94 -12.18 -6.14
C PHE A 142 -16.35 -13.48 -6.81
N ALA A 143 -17.44 -14.11 -6.33
CA ALA A 143 -17.96 -15.34 -6.94
C ALA A 143 -18.34 -15.15 -8.41
N LYS A 144 -18.64 -13.91 -8.82
CA LYS A 144 -18.81 -13.51 -10.22
C LYS A 144 -18.26 -12.10 -10.42
N SER A 145 -17.33 -11.97 -11.35
CA SER A 145 -16.79 -10.68 -11.81
C SER A 145 -16.96 -10.56 -13.32
N MET A 146 -17.09 -9.32 -13.80
CA MET A 146 -17.20 -9.00 -15.22
C MET A 146 -16.34 -7.77 -15.52
N ARG A 147 -15.90 -7.65 -16.79
CA ARG A 147 -15.39 -6.37 -17.30
C ARG A 147 -16.58 -5.49 -17.66
N TRP A 148 -16.51 -4.21 -17.29
CA TRP A 148 -17.61 -3.27 -17.47
C TRP A 148 -17.18 -2.16 -18.43
N GLY A 149 -17.95 -1.95 -19.50
CA GLY A 149 -17.60 -0.96 -20.52
C GLY A 149 -16.24 -1.24 -21.18
N SER A 150 -15.38 -0.23 -21.20
CA SER A 150 -14.00 -0.31 -21.69
C SER A 150 -12.97 -0.73 -20.64
N ASN A 151 -13.39 -0.99 -19.40
CA ASN A 151 -12.47 -1.24 -18.28
C ASN A 151 -11.81 -2.62 -18.41
N LEU A 152 -10.53 -2.71 -18.05
CA LEU A 152 -9.75 -3.95 -18.17
C LEU A 152 -9.88 -4.82 -16.92
N HIS A 153 -9.93 -4.20 -15.75
CA HIS A 153 -10.07 -4.89 -14.48
C HIS A 153 -11.49 -5.45 -14.26
N PRO A 154 -11.66 -6.78 -14.07
CA PRO A 154 -12.96 -7.37 -13.78
C PRO A 154 -13.38 -7.13 -12.32
N PHE A 155 -14.62 -6.68 -12.10
CA PHE A 155 -15.16 -6.43 -10.76
C PHE A 155 -16.61 -6.95 -10.67
N ALA A 156 -17.13 -7.14 -9.45
CA ALA A 156 -18.51 -7.64 -9.26
C ALA A 156 -19.57 -6.75 -9.93
N ARG A 157 -19.38 -5.43 -9.85
CA ARG A 157 -20.26 -4.39 -10.41
C ARG A 157 -19.43 -3.17 -10.82
N PRO A 158 -19.92 -2.30 -11.72
CA PRO A 158 -19.21 -1.08 -12.05
C PRO A 158 -18.91 -0.25 -10.80
N ILE A 159 -17.66 0.14 -10.61
CA ILE A 159 -17.28 1.17 -9.65
C ILE A 159 -17.79 2.51 -10.19
N GLN A 160 -18.36 3.33 -9.31
CA GLN A 160 -19.04 4.58 -9.65
C GLN A 160 -18.32 5.80 -9.06
N TRP A 161 -17.73 5.66 -7.87
CA TRP A 161 -16.90 6.67 -7.23
C TRP A 161 -15.91 6.02 -6.28
N ILE A 162 -14.88 6.76 -5.91
CA ILE A 162 -13.91 6.39 -4.88
C ILE A 162 -13.79 7.55 -3.91
N THR A 163 -13.94 7.27 -2.62
CA THR A 163 -13.64 8.21 -1.55
C THR A 163 -12.37 7.75 -0.86
N ALA A 164 -11.34 8.58 -0.79
CA ALA A 164 -10.09 8.21 -0.12
C ALA A 164 -9.52 9.41 0.64
N LEU A 165 -9.52 9.35 1.97
CA LEU A 165 -9.07 10.42 2.85
C LEU A 165 -8.06 9.91 3.87
N PHE A 166 -6.95 10.62 4.04
CA PHE A 166 -5.99 10.41 5.12
C PHE A 166 -5.98 11.65 6.03
N GLY A 167 -6.62 11.53 7.20
CA GLY A 167 -7.09 12.67 7.97
C GLY A 167 -8.13 13.46 7.16
N ASN A 168 -7.77 14.67 6.76
CA ASN A 168 -8.63 15.56 5.96
C ASN A 168 -8.09 15.75 4.52
N GLU A 169 -7.04 15.01 4.14
CA GLU A 169 -6.38 15.12 2.85
C GLU A 169 -6.86 14.01 1.91
N VAL A 170 -7.16 14.35 0.66
CA VAL A 170 -7.53 13.35 -0.35
C VAL A 170 -6.30 12.57 -0.76
N VAL A 171 -6.36 11.24 -0.64
CA VAL A 171 -5.32 10.35 -1.16
C VAL A 171 -5.44 10.32 -2.69
N PRO A 172 -4.40 10.70 -3.47
CA PRO A 172 -4.49 10.83 -4.93
C PRO A 172 -4.44 9.47 -5.63
N LEU A 173 -5.59 8.82 -5.74
CA LEU A 173 -5.79 7.50 -6.34
C LEU A 173 -6.62 7.63 -7.61
N ALA A 174 -6.25 6.90 -8.66
CA ALA A 174 -7.07 6.74 -9.84
C ALA A 174 -7.20 5.26 -10.22
N HIS A 175 -8.41 4.84 -10.60
CA HIS A 175 -8.68 3.49 -11.07
C HIS A 175 -9.67 3.54 -12.24
N GLU A 176 -9.22 3.07 -13.42
CA GLU A 176 -10.07 2.95 -14.63
C GLU A 176 -10.87 4.24 -14.94
N GLY A 177 -10.20 5.40 -14.85
CA GLY A 177 -10.78 6.72 -15.13
C GLY A 177 -11.53 7.37 -13.94
N ILE A 178 -11.67 6.67 -12.81
CA ILE A 178 -12.29 7.20 -11.59
C ILE A 178 -11.19 7.71 -10.67
N VAL A 179 -11.22 9.01 -10.36
CA VAL A 179 -10.29 9.66 -9.42
C VAL A 179 -10.93 9.72 -8.04
N SER A 180 -10.16 9.45 -7.00
CA SER A 180 -10.60 9.58 -5.62
C SER A 180 -10.92 11.02 -5.25
N SER A 181 -11.84 11.19 -4.31
CA SER A 181 -12.21 12.50 -3.78
C SER A 181 -12.62 12.43 -2.32
N SER A 182 -13.05 13.57 -1.77
CA SER A 182 -13.75 13.66 -0.49
C SER A 182 -15.27 13.47 -0.62
N GLN A 183 -15.77 13.12 -1.81
CA GLN A 183 -17.20 12.96 -2.05
C GLN A 183 -17.62 11.49 -1.92
N SER A 184 -18.73 11.28 -1.23
CA SER A 184 -19.50 10.03 -1.20
C SER A 184 -20.92 10.31 -1.71
N ARG A 185 -21.81 9.31 -1.70
CA ARG A 185 -23.21 9.48 -2.14
C ARG A 185 -24.20 8.97 -1.11
N GLY A 186 -25.38 9.57 -1.04
CA GLY A 186 -26.48 9.12 -0.20
C GLY A 186 -27.28 7.95 -0.79
N HIS A 187 -28.47 7.72 -0.24
CA HIS A 187 -29.38 6.69 -0.73
C HIS A 187 -29.91 7.00 -2.14
N ARG A 188 -29.94 6.01 -3.04
CA ARG A 188 -30.26 6.17 -4.48
C ARG A 188 -31.54 6.96 -4.76
N PHE A 189 -32.55 6.80 -3.91
CA PHE A 189 -33.86 7.42 -4.12
C PHE A 189 -34.13 8.61 -3.21
N MET A 190 -33.53 8.60 -2.02
CA MET A 190 -33.86 9.57 -0.97
C MET A 190 -32.82 10.69 -0.86
N ALA A 191 -31.59 10.44 -1.33
CA ALA A 191 -30.47 11.38 -1.26
C ALA A 191 -29.47 11.09 -2.40
N ASN A 192 -29.92 11.22 -3.65
CA ASN A 192 -29.10 10.98 -4.84
C ASN A 192 -28.26 12.22 -5.23
N HIS A 193 -27.50 12.74 -4.27
CA HIS A 193 -26.55 13.83 -4.46
C HIS A 193 -25.24 13.49 -3.77
N ASP A 194 -24.18 14.19 -4.15
CA ASP A 194 -22.87 14.03 -3.55
C ASP A 194 -22.86 14.60 -2.13
N ILE A 195 -22.25 13.85 -1.21
CA ILE A 195 -22.10 14.19 0.21
C ILE A 195 -20.61 14.35 0.47
N SER A 196 -20.20 15.52 0.93
CA SER A 196 -18.80 15.76 1.28
C SER A 196 -18.48 15.12 2.62
N ILE A 197 -17.47 14.26 2.62
CA ILE A 197 -16.89 13.63 3.80
C ILE A 197 -15.64 14.42 4.19
N ILE A 198 -15.58 14.81 5.46
CA ILE A 198 -14.47 15.65 5.97
C ILE A 198 -13.33 14.76 6.48
N ASN A 199 -13.65 13.63 7.12
CA ASN A 199 -12.71 12.65 7.63
C ASN A 199 -13.39 11.31 7.95
N ALA A 200 -12.61 10.32 8.40
CA ALA A 200 -13.09 8.99 8.79
C ALA A 200 -14.14 9.03 9.92
N VAL A 201 -14.01 9.92 10.90
CA VAL A 201 -14.95 10.04 12.04
C VAL A 201 -16.31 10.57 11.59
N ALA A 202 -16.32 11.53 10.66
CA ALA A 202 -17.53 12.12 10.10
C ALA A 202 -18.27 11.17 9.15
N TYR A 203 -17.63 10.08 8.71
CA TYR A 203 -18.22 9.13 7.78
C TYR A 203 -19.44 8.39 8.35
N GLU A 204 -19.55 8.31 9.68
CA GLU A 204 -20.65 7.59 10.35
C GLU A 204 -21.82 8.47 10.77
N ASN A 205 -21.70 9.79 10.67
CA ASN A 205 -22.73 10.75 11.09
C ASN A 205 -23.52 11.29 9.89
#